data_AF-A0A166T360-F1
#
_entry.id   AF-A0A166T360-F1
#
_cell.length_a   1.000
_cell.length_b   1.000
_cell.length_c   1.000
_cell.angle_alpha   90.00
_cell.angle_beta   90.00
_cell.angle_gamma   90.00
#
_symmetry.space_group_name_H-M   'P 1'
#
loop_
_entity.id
_entity.type
_entity.pdbx_description
1 polymer ?
#
loop_
_entity_poly.entity_id
_entity_poly.type
_entity_poly.pdbx_seq_one_letter_code
_entity_poly.pdbx_strand_id
1 'polypeptide(L)'
;MSGHATRRNSTPPTGQPDVTAVPAGWWVRPAGSGAADPMDPAFAALPDPDGATTVIVGAAGGPPPPASAVAAFLLAMAPARQDDVIVALYGRGLAGERALPGQLAELTGRAVLAQHGLLLTGPDGAAQVVAIDGPAASAWCPFVQHCLHVPGTSPTVIRWHDPAPGLRGLGAGDYRLAGDWVVRLVPAGLVLRQEGAPPNTALDAAAFDPARLDLIVDHPRGELPDGVLAALGRLADALPRPARRRLRVVLPPGTAEAEALRMRWAVPAPQHIRRAAGGGGSAVGGGGGSAVGRGPGGTGPRPVVPATALAVTAAGRMRLVDPAASRPSG
;
A
#
# COMPACT_ATOMS: atom_id res chain seq x y z
N MET A 1 36.31 -17.49 -10.52
CA MET A 1 35.67 -18.43 -9.56
C MET A 1 34.28 -17.92 -9.28
N SER A 2 33.28 -18.40 -10.02
CA SER A 2 31.90 -17.94 -9.92
C SER A 2 31.16 -18.76 -8.86
N GLY A 3 30.92 -18.16 -7.71
CA GLY A 3 30.09 -18.76 -6.66
C GLY A 3 28.62 -18.73 -7.05
N HIS A 4 28.07 -19.89 -7.41
CA HIS A 4 26.62 -20.08 -7.49
C HIS A 4 26.03 -19.98 -6.07
N ALA A 5 25.34 -18.87 -5.79
CA ALA A 5 24.52 -18.74 -4.60
C ALA A 5 23.31 -19.67 -4.72
N THR A 6 23.37 -20.81 -4.06
CA THR A 6 22.25 -21.73 -3.88
C THR A 6 21.11 -21.00 -3.19
N ARG A 7 20.06 -20.62 -3.95
CA ARG A 7 18.77 -20.19 -3.39
C ARG A 7 18.19 -21.39 -2.63
N ARG A 8 18.33 -21.38 -1.30
CA ARG A 8 17.54 -22.27 -0.44
C ARG A 8 16.07 -21.84 -0.57
N ASN A 9 15.26 -22.70 -1.16
CA ASN A 9 13.80 -22.62 -1.08
C ASN A 9 13.40 -22.91 0.38
N SER A 10 13.48 -21.89 1.22
CA SER A 10 12.93 -21.95 2.58
C SER A 10 11.42 -21.83 2.47
N THR A 11 10.71 -22.95 2.69
CA THR A 11 9.26 -22.93 2.93
C THR A 11 8.96 -21.90 4.01
N PRO A 12 8.01 -20.96 3.80
CA PRO A 12 7.71 -19.96 4.81
C PRO A 12 7.24 -20.65 6.10
N PRO A 13 7.70 -20.21 7.28
CA PRO A 13 7.31 -20.81 8.55
C PRO A 13 5.79 -20.65 8.75
N THR A 14 5.09 -21.77 8.90
CA THR A 14 3.64 -21.85 9.16
C THR A 14 3.30 -21.66 10.65
N GLY A 15 4.13 -20.92 11.40
CA GLY A 15 4.00 -20.75 12.84
C GLY A 15 3.08 -19.61 13.26
N GLN A 16 2.61 -19.67 14.51
CA GLN A 16 1.95 -18.55 15.18
C GLN A 16 2.92 -17.36 15.27
N PRO A 17 2.50 -16.13 14.95
CA PRO A 17 3.40 -14.98 14.96
C PRO A 17 3.82 -14.65 16.39
N ASP A 18 5.03 -14.11 16.54
CA ASP A 18 5.51 -13.62 17.83
C ASP A 18 4.82 -12.28 18.12
N VAL A 19 4.07 -12.19 19.21
CA VAL A 19 3.33 -10.98 19.60
C VAL A 19 3.94 -10.38 20.87
N THR A 20 4.19 -9.08 20.85
CA THR A 20 4.76 -8.33 21.97
C THR A 20 3.92 -7.09 22.23
N ALA A 21 3.61 -6.80 23.51
CA ALA A 21 2.94 -5.56 23.88
C ALA A 21 3.95 -4.40 23.79
N VAL A 22 3.52 -3.29 23.21
CA VAL A 22 4.29 -2.04 23.08
C VAL A 22 3.40 -0.86 23.46
N PRO A 23 3.94 0.35 23.72
CA PRO A 23 3.11 1.48 24.15
C PRO A 23 1.96 1.80 23.18
N ALA A 24 2.17 1.69 21.87
CA ALA A 24 1.14 1.93 20.86
C ALA A 24 0.05 0.83 20.77
N GLY A 25 0.27 -0.34 21.38
CA GLY A 25 -0.62 -1.50 21.29
C GLY A 25 0.14 -2.82 21.16
N TRP A 26 0.03 -3.47 20.00
CA TRP A 26 0.61 -4.80 19.77
C TRP A 26 1.61 -4.76 18.63
N TRP A 27 2.73 -5.46 18.79
CA TRP A 27 3.71 -5.68 17.75
C TRP A 27 3.72 -7.15 17.34
N VAL A 28 3.39 -7.42 16.08
CA VAL A 28 3.24 -8.74 15.48
C VAL A 28 4.40 -9.00 14.51
N ARG A 29 5.24 -9.97 14.85
CA ARG A 29 6.44 -10.36 14.09
C ARG A 29 6.30 -11.76 13.51
N PRO A 30 7.11 -12.14 12.50
CA PRO A 30 7.17 -13.52 12.04
C PRO A 30 7.46 -14.50 13.19
N ALA A 31 6.94 -15.72 13.09
CA ALA A 31 7.21 -16.77 14.06
C ALA A 31 8.72 -17.06 14.17
N GLY A 32 9.22 -17.21 15.40
CA GLY A 32 10.64 -17.52 15.63
C GLY A 32 11.59 -16.34 15.42
N SER A 33 11.08 -15.11 15.53
CA SER A 33 11.90 -13.88 15.51
C SER A 33 12.79 -13.73 16.75
N GLY A 34 12.54 -14.53 17.79
CA GLY A 34 13.29 -14.48 19.04
C GLY A 34 12.87 -13.30 19.93
N ALA A 35 13.64 -13.05 20.99
CA ALA A 35 13.39 -11.90 21.87
C ALA A 35 13.48 -10.59 21.09
N ALA A 36 12.56 -9.66 21.36
CA ALA A 36 12.60 -8.33 20.77
C ALA A 36 13.79 -7.54 21.35
N ASP A 37 14.50 -6.80 20.49
CA ASP A 37 15.50 -5.83 20.94
C ASP A 37 14.77 -4.67 21.64
N PRO A 38 15.04 -4.38 22.93
CA PRO A 38 14.42 -3.26 23.64
C PRO A 38 14.67 -1.89 23.00
N MET A 39 15.71 -1.76 22.16
CA MET A 39 16.03 -0.55 21.41
C MET A 39 15.30 -0.44 20.08
N ASP A 40 14.45 -1.42 19.72
CA ASP A 40 13.68 -1.37 18.48
C ASP A 40 12.69 -0.19 18.51
N PRO A 41 12.60 0.61 17.42
CA PRO A 41 11.64 1.70 17.27
C PRO A 41 10.17 1.36 17.59
N ALA A 42 9.74 0.10 17.47
CA ALA A 42 8.41 -0.33 17.86
C ALA A 42 8.12 -0.07 19.35
N PHE A 43 9.13 -0.12 20.24
CA PHE A 43 8.98 0.23 21.66
C PHE A 43 8.84 1.73 21.92
N ALA A 44 9.25 2.57 20.96
CA ALA A 44 9.08 4.02 21.02
C ALA A 44 7.83 4.51 20.27
N ALA A 45 7.06 3.60 19.66
CA ALA A 45 5.83 3.95 18.95
C ALA A 45 4.80 4.57 19.90
N LEU A 46 4.27 5.72 19.51
CA LEU A 46 3.27 6.47 20.26
C LEU A 46 1.88 5.81 20.09
N PRO A 47 1.04 5.79 21.14
CA PRO A 47 -0.37 5.50 21.00
C PRO A 47 -1.04 6.42 19.98
N ASP A 48 -2.05 5.91 19.29
CA ASP A 48 -2.87 6.73 18.42
C ASP A 48 -3.60 7.81 19.25
N PRO A 49 -3.56 9.09 18.84
CA PRO A 49 -4.15 10.18 19.60
C PRO A 49 -5.67 10.08 19.74
N ASP A 50 -6.34 9.37 18.83
CA ASP A 50 -7.79 9.15 18.87
C ASP A 50 -8.18 7.92 19.68
N GLY A 51 -7.20 7.24 20.29
CA GLY A 51 -7.39 6.08 21.18
C GLY A 51 -7.53 4.75 20.44
N ALA A 52 -7.30 4.70 19.11
CA ALA A 52 -7.31 3.45 18.37
C ALA A 52 -6.15 2.53 18.83
N THR A 53 -6.39 1.22 18.83
CA THR A 53 -5.33 0.25 19.12
C THR A 53 -4.46 0.07 17.88
N THR A 54 -3.16 0.32 17.98
CA THR A 54 -2.24 0.06 16.87
C THR A 54 -1.72 -1.37 16.92
N VAL A 55 -1.84 -2.06 15.79
CA VAL A 55 -1.19 -3.35 15.53
C VAL A 55 -0.05 -3.10 14.54
N ILE A 56 1.18 -3.05 15.06
CA ILE A 56 2.41 -2.91 14.28
C ILE A 56 2.74 -4.28 13.68
N VAL A 57 2.93 -4.36 12.36
CA VAL A 57 3.16 -5.62 11.65
C VAL A 57 4.49 -5.60 10.90
N GLY A 58 5.32 -6.61 11.17
CA GLY A 58 6.66 -6.75 10.58
C GLY A 58 7.77 -6.27 11.52
N ALA A 59 8.99 -6.12 11.00
CA ALA A 59 10.14 -5.61 11.73
C ALA A 59 11.11 -4.94 10.75
N ALA A 60 12.00 -4.07 11.25
CA ALA A 60 13.01 -3.44 10.40
C ALA A 60 13.87 -4.49 9.68
N GLY A 61 13.92 -4.43 8.35
CA GLY A 61 14.75 -5.30 7.51
C GLY A 61 14.29 -6.76 7.39
N GLY A 62 13.29 -7.19 8.17
CA GLY A 62 12.71 -8.53 8.09
C GLY A 62 11.51 -8.60 7.13
N PRO A 63 11.16 -9.81 6.64
CA PRO A 63 9.88 -10.01 5.96
C PRO A 63 8.72 -9.83 6.96
N PRO A 64 7.53 -9.44 6.48
CA PRO A 64 6.36 -9.39 7.33
C PRO A 64 5.89 -10.81 7.66
N PRO A 65 5.15 -11.01 8.78
CA PRO A 65 4.46 -12.26 9.04
C PRO A 65 3.44 -12.56 7.93
N PRO A 66 3.07 -13.84 7.72
CA PRO A 66 2.04 -14.21 6.74
C PRO A 66 0.71 -13.48 6.99
N ALA A 67 0.04 -13.02 5.94
CA ALA A 67 -1.21 -12.27 6.06
C ALA A 67 -2.31 -13.06 6.80
N SER A 68 -2.38 -14.38 6.60
CA SER A 68 -3.32 -15.27 7.31
C SER A 68 -3.09 -15.31 8.82
N ALA A 69 -1.83 -15.31 9.26
CA ALA A 69 -1.47 -15.29 10.67
C ALA A 69 -1.86 -13.97 11.34
N VAL A 70 -1.64 -12.86 10.65
CA VAL A 70 -2.05 -11.52 11.11
C VAL A 70 -3.57 -11.38 11.13
N ALA A 71 -4.27 -11.86 10.09
CA ALA A 71 -5.73 -11.87 10.04
C ALA A 71 -6.33 -12.68 11.19
N ALA A 72 -5.79 -13.88 11.48
CA ALA A 72 -6.22 -14.69 12.61
C ALA A 72 -6.02 -13.96 13.95
N PHE A 73 -4.90 -13.27 14.13
CA PHE A 73 -4.67 -12.43 15.31
C PHE A 73 -5.71 -11.31 15.44
N LEU A 74 -5.98 -10.57 14.36
CA LEU A 74 -6.98 -9.48 14.35
C LEU A 74 -8.39 -9.99 14.70
N LEU A 75 -8.78 -11.15 14.16
CA LEU A 75 -10.09 -11.76 14.44
C LEU A 75 -10.21 -12.29 15.87
N ALA A 76 -9.08 -12.64 16.51
CA ALA A 76 -9.04 -13.08 17.91
C ALA A 76 -9.09 -11.92 18.92
N MET A 77 -8.87 -10.67 18.49
CA MET A 77 -9.03 -9.50 19.36
C MET A 77 -10.48 -9.35 19.83
N ALA A 78 -10.69 -8.78 21.01
CA ALA A 78 -12.02 -8.57 21.57
C ALA A 78 -12.91 -7.77 20.58
N PRO A 79 -14.18 -8.18 20.33
CA PRO A 79 -15.04 -7.55 19.32
C PRO A 79 -15.11 -6.02 19.40
N ALA A 80 -15.22 -5.48 20.63
CA ALA A 80 -15.28 -4.05 20.88
C ALA A 80 -14.05 -3.25 20.40
N ARG A 81 -12.92 -3.92 20.16
CA ARG A 81 -11.69 -3.28 19.66
C ARG A 81 -11.48 -3.48 18.17
N GLN A 82 -12.18 -4.42 17.54
CA GLN A 82 -11.87 -4.82 16.18
C GLN A 82 -12.18 -3.72 15.14
N ASP A 83 -13.13 -2.82 15.42
CA ASP A 83 -13.44 -1.66 14.55
C ASP A 83 -12.51 -0.46 14.77
N ASP A 84 -11.75 -0.45 15.87
CA ASP A 84 -10.85 0.63 16.28
C ASP A 84 -9.37 0.17 16.22
N VAL A 85 -9.01 -0.59 15.18
CA VAL A 85 -7.63 -1.05 14.94
C VAL A 85 -6.99 -0.30 13.77
N ILE A 86 -5.78 0.20 14.00
CA ILE A 86 -4.88 0.69 12.96
C ILE A 86 -3.79 -0.36 12.72
N VAL A 87 -3.60 -0.78 11.48
CA VAL A 87 -2.51 -1.69 11.09
C VAL A 87 -1.31 -0.86 10.63
N ALA A 88 -0.30 -0.71 11.48
CA ALA A 88 0.93 0.01 11.16
C ALA A 88 1.96 -0.92 10.49
N LEU A 89 2.42 -0.57 9.29
CA LEU A 89 3.41 -1.34 8.55
C LEU A 89 4.82 -0.98 9.02
N TYR A 90 5.56 -1.99 9.50
CA TYR A 90 6.93 -1.82 9.97
C TYR A 90 7.89 -2.73 9.19
N GLY A 91 8.82 -2.10 8.47
CA GLY A 91 9.74 -2.78 7.57
C GLY A 91 9.18 -2.95 6.17
N ARG A 92 9.76 -3.87 5.40
CA ARG A 92 9.49 -4.01 3.97
C ARG A 92 8.37 -5.03 3.74
N GLY A 93 7.47 -4.72 2.81
CA GLY A 93 6.52 -5.71 2.31
C GLY A 93 7.19 -6.77 1.44
N LEU A 94 6.46 -7.86 1.14
CA LEU A 94 6.91 -8.85 0.17
C LEU A 94 6.80 -8.30 -1.26
N ALA A 95 7.91 -8.29 -1.98
CA ALA A 95 7.97 -7.74 -3.32
C ALA A 95 7.16 -8.60 -4.31
N GLY A 96 6.29 -7.96 -5.10
CA GLY A 96 5.50 -8.62 -6.15
C GLY A 96 4.20 -9.27 -5.65
N GLU A 97 3.94 -9.21 -4.34
CA GLU A 97 2.67 -9.65 -3.76
C GLU A 97 1.70 -8.48 -3.58
N ARG A 98 0.42 -8.80 -3.39
CA ARG A 98 -0.60 -7.82 -3.01
C ARG A 98 -0.20 -7.14 -1.70
N ALA A 99 -0.48 -5.85 -1.55
CA ALA A 99 -0.18 -5.14 -0.31
C ALA A 99 -0.87 -5.82 0.89
N LEU A 100 -0.13 -5.99 2.00
CA LEU A 100 -0.61 -6.68 3.20
C LEU A 100 -1.97 -6.18 3.69
N PRO A 101 -2.23 -4.86 3.84
CA PRO A 101 -3.55 -4.39 4.28
C PRO A 101 -4.70 -4.81 3.37
N GLY A 102 -4.47 -4.83 2.05
CA GLY A 102 -5.45 -5.33 1.10
C GLY A 102 -5.72 -6.83 1.27
N GLN A 103 -4.68 -7.63 1.54
CA GLN A 103 -4.86 -9.05 1.86
C GLN A 103 -5.64 -9.26 3.17
N LEU A 104 -5.33 -8.46 4.21
CA LEU A 104 -6.02 -8.51 5.49
C LEU A 104 -7.50 -8.15 5.35
N ALA A 105 -7.83 -7.15 4.54
CA ALA A 105 -9.22 -6.78 4.29
C ALA A 105 -10.00 -7.97 3.70
N GLU A 106 -9.48 -8.63 2.66
CA GLU A 106 -10.13 -9.81 2.08
C GLU A 106 -10.26 -10.98 3.08
N LEU A 107 -9.18 -11.30 3.79
CA LEU A 107 -9.14 -12.44 4.71
C LEU A 107 -10.07 -12.27 5.92
N THR A 108 -10.27 -11.03 6.36
CA THR A 108 -11.15 -10.70 7.49
C THR A 108 -12.57 -10.33 7.03
N GLY A 109 -12.78 -10.08 5.74
CA GLY A 109 -14.03 -9.55 5.19
C GLY A 109 -14.36 -8.13 5.67
N ARG A 110 -13.37 -7.36 6.15
CA ARG A 110 -13.57 -6.07 6.83
C ARG A 110 -12.66 -4.98 6.27
N ALA A 111 -13.05 -3.73 6.50
CA ALA A 111 -12.18 -2.61 6.17
C ALA A 111 -10.96 -2.57 7.11
N VAL A 112 -9.78 -2.29 6.56
CA VAL A 112 -8.52 -2.18 7.30
C VAL A 112 -7.95 -0.78 7.11
N LEU A 113 -7.79 -0.05 8.21
CA LEU A 113 -7.07 1.23 8.23
C LEU A 113 -5.57 0.95 8.38
N ALA A 114 -4.81 1.21 7.32
CA ALA A 114 -3.37 0.99 7.26
C ALA A 114 -2.61 2.28 7.54
N GLN A 115 -1.58 2.22 8.39
CA GLN A 115 -0.59 3.27 8.57
C GLN A 115 0.74 2.85 7.93
N HIS A 116 1.30 3.68 7.06
CA HIS A 116 2.52 3.36 6.31
C HIS A 116 3.79 3.76 7.09
N GLY A 117 3.97 3.19 8.27
CA GLY A 117 5.10 3.48 9.15
C GLY A 117 4.70 3.47 10.62
N LEU A 118 5.63 3.85 11.49
CA LEU A 118 5.40 3.98 12.93
C LEU A 118 5.07 5.44 13.28
N LEU A 119 4.11 5.65 14.20
CA LEU A 119 3.88 6.96 14.77
C LEU A 119 4.94 7.20 15.85
N LEU A 120 5.88 8.11 15.58
CA LEU A 120 7.02 8.41 16.45
C LEU A 120 7.07 9.91 16.78
N THR A 121 7.80 10.25 17.84
CA THR A 121 8.16 11.64 18.12
C THR A 121 9.18 12.12 17.08
N GLY A 122 8.85 13.20 16.39
CA GLY A 122 9.70 13.86 15.41
C GLY A 122 10.83 14.68 16.03
N PRO A 123 11.75 15.20 15.20
CA PRO A 123 12.86 16.02 15.67
C PRO A 123 12.42 17.34 16.33
N ASP A 124 11.21 17.80 16.00
CA ASP A 124 10.54 18.97 16.58
C ASP A 124 9.66 18.62 17.79
N GLY A 125 9.63 17.35 18.21
CA GLY A 125 8.76 16.84 19.28
C GLY A 125 7.34 16.51 18.83
N ALA A 126 6.94 16.80 17.59
CA ALA A 126 5.60 16.51 17.09
C ALA A 126 5.46 15.03 16.69
N ALA A 127 4.27 14.45 16.85
CA ALA A 127 4.02 13.09 16.39
C ALA A 127 4.01 13.02 14.85
N GLN A 128 4.80 12.12 14.28
CA GLN A 128 4.94 11.93 12.83
C GLN A 128 4.95 10.45 12.45
N VAL A 129 4.34 10.11 11.31
CA VAL A 129 4.44 8.76 10.73
C VAL A 129 5.78 8.62 10.02
N VAL A 130 6.60 7.68 10.47
CA VAL A 130 7.96 7.45 10.00
C VAL A 130 8.11 6.04 9.42
N ALA A 131 8.56 6.00 8.18
CA ALA A 131 8.99 4.80 7.49
C ALA A 131 10.45 4.51 7.83
N ILE A 132 10.74 3.31 8.37
CA ILE A 132 12.10 2.89 8.73
C ILE A 132 12.58 1.84 7.75
N ASP A 133 13.65 2.15 7.04
CA ASP A 133 14.31 1.23 6.11
C ASP A 133 15.52 0.54 6.76
N GLY A 134 15.28 -0.67 7.28
CA GLY A 134 16.32 -1.56 7.80
C GLY A 134 16.99 -1.09 9.12
N PRO A 135 18.01 -1.85 9.58
CA PRO A 135 18.65 -1.63 10.89
C PRO A 135 19.50 -0.36 10.96
N ALA A 136 19.85 0.26 9.83
CA ALA A 136 20.62 1.50 9.78
C ALA A 136 19.74 2.77 10.02
N ALA A 137 18.49 2.60 10.44
CA ALA A 137 17.57 3.66 10.84
C ALA A 137 17.41 4.79 9.80
N SER A 138 17.52 4.49 8.50
CA SER A 138 17.25 5.49 7.47
C SER A 138 15.75 5.74 7.42
N ALA A 139 15.33 6.71 8.22
CA ALA A 139 13.95 7.12 8.43
C ALA A 139 13.53 8.20 7.41
N TRP A 140 12.25 8.19 7.02
CA TRP A 140 11.62 9.29 6.30
C TRP A 140 10.11 9.30 6.53
N CYS A 141 9.45 10.41 6.25
CA CYS A 141 7.99 10.53 6.37
C CYS A 141 7.36 10.25 4.99
N PRO A 142 6.61 9.15 4.81
CA PRO A 142 5.91 8.89 3.57
C PRO A 142 4.78 9.89 3.37
N PHE A 143 4.48 10.20 2.10
CA PHE A 143 3.42 11.16 1.79
C PHE A 143 2.05 10.64 2.20
N VAL A 144 1.76 9.36 1.94
CA VAL A 144 0.54 8.70 2.40
C VAL A 144 0.78 8.17 3.81
N GLN A 145 0.09 8.75 4.80
CA GLN A 145 0.16 8.30 6.18
C GLN A 145 -0.84 7.17 6.42
N HIS A 146 -2.11 7.39 6.05
CA HIS A 146 -3.19 6.43 6.26
C HIS A 146 -3.94 6.11 4.96
N CYS A 147 -4.20 4.81 4.74
CA CYS A 147 -5.13 4.34 3.72
C CYS A 147 -6.20 3.43 4.33
N LEU A 148 -7.43 3.57 3.85
CA LEU A 148 -8.48 2.61 4.08
C LEU A 148 -8.49 1.57 2.96
N HIS A 149 -8.41 0.29 3.34
CA HIS A 149 -8.55 -0.84 2.42
C HIS A 149 -9.89 -1.53 2.68
N VAL A 150 -10.79 -1.49 1.70
CA VAL A 150 -12.06 -2.22 1.74
C VAL A 150 -11.93 -3.46 0.84
N PRO A 151 -12.50 -4.63 1.21
CA PRO A 151 -12.45 -5.84 0.39
C PRO A 151 -12.96 -5.58 -1.03
N GLY A 152 -12.23 -6.07 -2.04
CA GLY A 152 -12.58 -5.92 -3.45
C GLY A 152 -12.40 -4.52 -4.06
N THR A 153 -11.95 -3.50 -3.31
CA THR A 153 -11.79 -2.13 -3.83
C THR A 153 -10.33 -1.68 -3.90
N SER A 154 -10.08 -0.58 -4.61
CA SER A 154 -8.81 0.15 -4.47
C SER A 154 -8.67 0.75 -3.07
N PRO A 155 -7.43 0.96 -2.59
CA PRO A 155 -7.20 1.72 -1.36
C PRO A 155 -7.69 3.15 -1.51
N THR A 156 -8.24 3.70 -0.43
CA THR A 156 -8.60 5.12 -0.34
C THR A 156 -7.62 5.82 0.57
N VAL A 157 -6.93 6.85 0.07
CA VAL A 157 -6.03 7.68 0.88
C VAL A 157 -6.86 8.56 1.80
N ILE A 158 -6.63 8.46 3.11
CA ILE A 158 -7.40 9.18 4.14
C ILE A 158 -6.59 10.33 4.74
N ARG A 159 -5.30 10.08 4.99
CA ARG A 159 -4.39 11.06 5.60
C ARG A 159 -3.07 11.09 4.86
N TRP A 160 -2.63 12.29 4.49
CA TRP A 160 -1.42 12.48 3.71
C TRP A 160 -0.78 13.85 3.95
N HIS A 161 0.42 14.02 3.41
CA HIS A 161 1.12 15.30 3.28
C HIS A 161 1.31 15.67 1.81
N ASP A 162 1.37 16.97 1.53
CA ASP A 162 1.66 17.47 0.19
C ASP A 162 3.06 17.02 -0.25
N PRO A 163 3.20 16.43 -1.47
CA PRO A 163 4.47 15.85 -1.87
C PRO A 163 5.53 16.89 -2.24
N ALA A 164 5.10 18.07 -2.69
CA ALA A 164 5.95 19.21 -3.02
C ALA A 164 5.18 20.53 -2.87
N PRO A 165 5.86 21.64 -2.54
CA PRO A 165 5.21 22.94 -2.45
C PRO A 165 4.68 23.41 -3.82
N GLY A 166 3.57 24.15 -3.80
CA GLY A 166 3.01 24.80 -4.99
C GLY A 166 2.19 23.88 -5.91
N LEU A 167 2.04 22.60 -5.59
CA LEU A 167 1.11 21.72 -6.30
C LEU A 167 -0.33 22.10 -5.99
N ARG A 168 -1.16 22.20 -7.03
CA ARG A 168 -2.59 22.48 -6.87
C ARG A 168 -3.34 21.18 -6.59
N GLY A 169 -3.83 21.03 -5.36
CA GLY A 169 -4.70 19.92 -4.98
C GLY A 169 -6.04 19.92 -5.71
N LEU A 170 -6.52 18.73 -6.09
CA LEU A 170 -7.81 18.46 -6.70
C LEU A 170 -8.75 17.67 -5.75
N GLY A 171 -8.24 17.22 -4.60
CA GLY A 171 -8.96 16.42 -3.60
C GLY A 171 -8.48 14.97 -3.56
N ALA A 172 -8.73 14.26 -2.45
CA ALA A 172 -8.38 12.85 -2.26
C ALA A 172 -6.93 12.45 -2.59
N GLY A 173 -5.97 13.37 -2.37
CA GLY A 173 -4.56 13.14 -2.69
C GLY A 173 -4.19 13.28 -4.18
N ASP A 174 -5.08 13.82 -5.01
CA ASP A 174 -4.79 14.17 -6.41
C ASP A 174 -4.27 15.60 -6.54
N TYR A 175 -3.25 15.79 -7.37
CA TYR A 175 -2.64 17.09 -7.65
C TYR A 175 -2.52 17.33 -9.16
N ARG A 176 -2.79 18.55 -9.59
CA ARG A 176 -2.52 18.98 -10.96
C ARG A 176 -1.02 19.09 -11.18
N LEU A 177 -0.51 18.46 -12.24
CA LEU A 177 0.90 18.57 -12.64
C LEU A 177 1.08 19.53 -13.83
N ALA A 178 0.45 19.23 -14.97
CA ALA A 178 0.53 20.04 -16.20
C ALA A 178 -0.61 19.70 -17.16
N GLY A 179 -1.32 20.70 -17.68
CA GLY A 179 -2.46 20.46 -18.58
C GLY A 179 -3.53 19.57 -17.94
N ASP A 180 -3.91 18.50 -18.61
CA ASP A 180 -4.83 17.46 -18.13
C ASP A 180 -4.12 16.32 -17.36
N TRP A 181 -2.85 16.48 -16.98
CA TRP A 181 -2.11 15.48 -16.21
C TRP A 181 -2.15 15.73 -14.71
N VAL A 182 -2.37 14.65 -13.98
CA VAL A 182 -2.47 14.63 -12.52
C VAL A 182 -1.49 13.64 -11.92
N VAL A 183 -1.02 13.97 -10.71
CA VAL A 183 -0.27 13.04 -9.87
C VAL A 183 -1.15 12.68 -8.68
N ARG A 184 -1.43 11.39 -8.53
CA ARG A 184 -2.18 10.81 -7.42
C ARG A 184 -1.23 10.25 -6.37
N LEU A 185 -1.54 10.48 -5.11
CA LEU A 185 -0.90 9.78 -3.99
C LEU A 185 -1.43 8.35 -3.86
N VAL A 186 -0.51 7.40 -3.72
CA VAL A 186 -0.79 5.98 -3.49
C VAL A 186 0.14 5.44 -2.41
N PRO A 187 -0.14 4.29 -1.77
CA PRO A 187 0.74 3.71 -0.75
C PRO A 187 2.22 3.61 -1.14
N ALA A 188 2.52 3.23 -2.39
CA ALA A 188 3.89 3.12 -2.88
C ALA A 188 4.56 4.46 -3.25
N GLY A 189 3.80 5.56 -3.34
CA GLY A 189 4.33 6.87 -3.74
C GLY A 189 3.34 7.70 -4.57
N LEU A 190 3.72 7.96 -5.83
CA LEU A 190 3.04 8.87 -6.74
C LEU A 190 2.67 8.13 -8.03
N VAL A 191 1.46 8.33 -8.55
CA VAL A 191 1.07 7.83 -9.88
C VAL A 191 0.74 9.01 -10.79
N LEU A 192 1.48 9.17 -11.88
CA LEU A 192 1.15 10.08 -12.96
C LEU A 192 0.10 9.44 -13.88
N ARG A 193 -0.97 10.16 -14.17
CA ARG A 193 -1.99 9.77 -15.16
C ARG A 193 -2.66 10.99 -15.78
N GLN A 194 -3.35 10.76 -16.89
CA GLN A 194 -4.25 11.76 -17.46
C GLN A 194 -5.55 11.83 -16.63
N GLU A 195 -6.09 13.03 -16.46
CA GLU A 195 -7.36 13.27 -15.79
C GLU A 195 -8.51 12.58 -16.54
N GLY A 196 -9.43 11.96 -15.80
CA GLY A 196 -10.54 11.21 -16.38
C GLY A 196 -10.16 9.80 -16.87
N ALA A 197 -8.88 9.43 -16.89
CA ALA A 197 -8.48 8.06 -17.18
C ALA A 197 -9.05 7.09 -16.11
N PRO A 198 -9.47 5.87 -16.50
CA PRO A 198 -10.01 4.91 -15.55
C PRO A 198 -8.96 4.53 -14.50
N PRO A 199 -9.34 4.35 -13.22
CA PRO A 199 -8.42 3.95 -12.17
C PRO A 199 -7.75 2.60 -12.48
N ASN A 200 -6.43 2.54 -12.33
CA ASN A 200 -5.68 1.30 -12.39
C ASN A 200 -5.51 0.73 -10.98
N THR A 201 -6.45 -0.12 -10.55
CA THR A 201 -6.53 -0.63 -9.17
C THR A 201 -5.25 -1.34 -8.72
N ALA A 202 -4.54 -2.01 -9.64
CA ALA A 202 -3.27 -2.67 -9.34
C ALA A 202 -2.14 -1.69 -9.02
N LEU A 203 -2.11 -0.53 -9.70
CA LEU A 203 -1.15 0.53 -9.42
C LEU A 203 -1.54 1.34 -8.18
N ASP A 204 -2.83 1.61 -8.01
CA ASP A 204 -3.37 2.31 -6.84
C ASP A 204 -3.15 1.50 -5.56
N ALA A 205 -3.12 0.16 -5.68
CA ALA A 205 -2.82 -0.79 -4.59
C ALA A 205 -1.36 -1.23 -4.50
N ALA A 206 -0.43 -0.58 -5.23
CA ALA A 206 0.98 -0.95 -5.18
C ALA A 206 1.51 -0.91 -3.75
N ALA A 207 2.24 -1.95 -3.34
CA ALA A 207 2.68 -2.11 -1.97
C ALA A 207 3.73 -1.05 -1.58
N PHE A 208 3.51 -0.45 -0.41
CA PHE A 208 4.48 0.41 0.26
C PHE A 208 5.78 -0.34 0.58
N ASP A 209 6.92 0.32 0.38
CA ASP A 209 8.25 -0.18 0.69
C ASP A 209 9.07 0.99 1.27
N PRO A 210 9.48 0.94 2.55
CA PRO A 210 10.16 2.07 3.22
C PRO A 210 11.51 2.43 2.57
N ALA A 211 12.09 1.53 1.77
CA ALA A 211 13.34 1.77 1.06
C ALA A 211 13.20 2.63 -0.21
N ARG A 212 11.97 2.86 -0.69
CA ARG A 212 11.73 3.50 -1.98
C ARG A 212 10.49 4.39 -1.97
N LEU A 213 10.47 5.32 -2.91
CA LEU A 213 9.32 6.10 -3.31
C LEU A 213 9.13 5.90 -4.81
N ASP A 214 8.04 5.25 -5.20
CA ASP A 214 7.78 5.01 -6.62
C ASP A 214 7.06 6.21 -7.25
N LEU A 215 7.60 6.74 -8.35
CA LEU A 215 6.90 7.60 -9.30
C LEU A 215 6.47 6.72 -10.48
N ILE A 216 5.23 6.25 -10.43
CA ILE A 216 4.65 5.31 -11.38
C ILE A 216 4.04 6.10 -12.53
N VAL A 217 4.40 5.76 -13.76
CA VAL A 217 3.84 6.36 -14.96
C VAL A 217 2.74 5.44 -15.48
N ASP A 218 1.50 5.93 -15.45
CA ASP A 218 0.29 5.22 -15.86
C ASP A 218 -0.35 5.96 -17.04
N HIS A 219 0.21 5.74 -18.23
CA HIS A 219 -0.28 6.30 -19.48
C HIS A 219 -0.40 5.20 -20.53
N PRO A 220 -1.30 5.34 -21.51
CA PRO A 220 -1.34 4.47 -22.68
C PRO A 220 -0.02 4.57 -23.45
N ARG A 221 0.26 3.56 -24.29
CA ARG A 221 1.43 3.56 -25.17
C ARG A 221 1.49 4.86 -25.98
N GLY A 222 2.64 5.51 -25.96
CA GLY A 222 2.85 6.79 -26.63
C GLY A 222 3.71 7.69 -25.76
N GLU A 223 4.38 8.67 -26.37
CA GLU A 223 5.31 9.53 -25.66
C GLU A 223 4.60 10.53 -24.75
N LEU A 224 5.15 10.77 -23.57
CA LEU A 224 4.71 11.87 -22.71
C LEU A 224 5.02 13.23 -23.37
N PRO A 225 4.11 14.21 -23.30
CA PRO A 225 4.38 15.56 -23.78
C PRO A 225 5.55 16.21 -23.03
N ASP A 226 6.35 17.04 -23.72
CA ASP A 226 7.51 17.71 -23.12
C ASP A 226 7.15 18.58 -21.91
N GLY A 227 5.98 19.24 -21.94
CA GLY A 227 5.49 20.01 -20.81
C GLY A 227 5.26 19.16 -19.56
N VAL A 228 4.85 17.90 -19.73
CA VAL A 228 4.65 16.93 -18.63
C VAL A 228 6.00 16.43 -18.12
N LEU A 229 6.94 16.08 -19.02
CA LEU A 229 8.30 15.69 -18.64
C LEU A 229 9.02 16.80 -17.84
N ALA A 230 8.94 18.04 -18.31
CA ALA A 230 9.50 19.19 -17.60
C ALA A 230 8.85 19.41 -16.23
N ALA A 231 7.53 19.19 -16.12
CA ALA A 231 6.83 19.29 -14.84
C ALA A 231 7.20 18.17 -13.87
N LEU A 232 7.40 16.94 -14.35
CA LEU A 232 7.90 15.82 -13.54
C LEU A 232 9.30 16.09 -13.00
N GLY A 233 10.20 16.65 -13.81
CA GLY A 233 11.54 17.04 -13.36
C GLY A 233 11.49 18.05 -12.22
N ARG A 234 10.69 19.12 -12.38
CA ARG A 234 10.45 20.11 -11.31
C ARG A 234 9.85 19.50 -10.05
N LEU A 235 8.88 18.59 -10.20
CA LEU A 235 8.29 17.87 -9.08
C LEU A 235 9.37 17.06 -8.34
N ALA A 236 10.16 16.26 -9.06
CA ALA A 236 11.22 15.43 -8.49
C ALA A 236 12.27 16.26 -7.75
N ASP A 237 12.64 17.43 -8.29
CA ASP A 237 13.57 18.36 -7.65
C ASP A 237 12.99 19.00 -6.39
N ALA A 238 11.69 19.26 -6.36
CA ALA A 238 10.98 19.87 -5.25
C ALA A 238 10.61 18.89 -4.11
N LEU A 239 10.75 17.57 -4.31
CA LEU A 239 10.51 16.59 -3.26
C LEU A 239 11.45 16.79 -2.06
N PRO A 240 10.98 16.55 -0.82
CA PRO A 240 11.85 16.54 0.35
C PRO A 240 13.07 15.64 0.15
N ARG A 241 14.25 16.09 0.60
CA ARG A 241 15.52 15.38 0.39
C ARG A 241 15.49 13.88 0.75
N PRO A 242 14.88 13.45 1.88
CA PRO A 242 14.77 12.03 2.21
C PRO A 242 13.93 11.22 1.21
N ALA A 243 12.86 11.82 0.69
CA ALA A 243 11.97 11.22 -0.30
C ALA A 243 12.65 11.14 -1.68
N ARG A 244 13.31 12.23 -2.11
CA ARG A 244 14.05 12.30 -3.39
C ARG A 244 15.16 11.25 -3.48
N ARG A 245 15.88 10.99 -2.38
CA ARG A 245 16.92 9.93 -2.31
C ARG A 245 16.38 8.52 -2.54
N ARG A 246 15.08 8.32 -2.33
CA ARG A 246 14.38 7.04 -2.46
C ARG A 246 13.59 6.95 -3.76
N LEU A 247 13.56 8.02 -4.54
CA LEU A 247 12.78 8.11 -5.76
C LEU A 247 13.22 7.04 -6.76
N ARG A 248 12.24 6.32 -7.31
CA ARG A 248 12.41 5.39 -8.42
C ARG A 248 11.28 5.62 -9.41
N VAL A 249 11.61 5.73 -10.70
CA VAL A 249 10.58 5.86 -11.74
C VAL A 249 10.15 4.47 -12.20
N VAL A 250 8.86 4.20 -12.19
CA VAL A 250 8.28 2.91 -12.60
C VAL A 250 7.51 3.11 -13.90
N LEU A 251 8.04 2.54 -14.99
CA LEU A 251 7.53 2.73 -16.35
C LEU A 251 6.55 1.61 -16.75
N PRO A 252 5.61 1.88 -17.68
CA PRO A 252 4.72 0.87 -18.24
C PRO A 252 5.48 -0.31 -18.89
N PRO A 253 4.87 -1.50 -18.95
CA PRO A 253 5.45 -2.61 -19.70
C PRO A 253 5.56 -2.28 -21.19
N GLY A 254 6.72 -2.59 -21.78
CA GLY A 254 7.00 -2.33 -23.20
C GLY A 254 7.33 -0.87 -23.54
N THR A 255 7.66 -0.05 -22.54
CA THR A 255 8.20 1.31 -22.76
C THR A 255 9.42 1.25 -23.67
N ALA A 256 9.44 2.09 -24.71
CA ALA A 256 10.54 2.15 -25.67
C ALA A 256 11.81 2.72 -25.02
N GLU A 257 12.99 2.33 -25.51
CA GLU A 257 14.27 2.80 -24.95
C GLU A 257 14.42 4.33 -25.06
N ALA A 258 14.02 4.92 -26.19
CA ALA A 258 14.06 6.37 -26.39
C ALA A 258 13.19 7.11 -25.36
N GLU A 259 12.00 6.57 -25.05
CA GLU A 259 11.10 7.13 -24.05
C GLU A 259 11.68 6.99 -22.63
N ALA A 260 12.23 5.81 -22.29
CA ALA A 260 12.90 5.59 -21.02
C ALA A 260 14.10 6.56 -20.85
N LEU A 261 14.86 6.82 -21.92
CA LEU A 261 15.96 7.78 -21.91
C LEU A 261 15.48 9.21 -21.69
N ARG A 262 14.41 9.65 -22.37
CA ARG A 262 13.78 10.96 -22.14
C ARG A 262 13.30 11.12 -20.71
N MET A 263 12.65 10.10 -20.16
CA MET A 263 12.25 10.09 -18.75
C MET A 263 13.46 10.20 -17.81
N ARG A 264 14.59 9.56 -18.15
CA ARG A 264 15.81 9.59 -17.31
C ARG A 264 16.42 10.99 -17.28
N TRP A 265 16.37 11.71 -18.40
CA TRP A 265 16.82 13.10 -18.46
C TRP A 265 15.88 14.03 -17.70
N ALA A 266 14.57 13.80 -17.78
CA ALA A 266 13.59 14.58 -17.04
C ALA A 266 13.65 14.34 -15.53
N VAL A 267 13.77 13.08 -15.11
CA VAL A 267 13.81 12.65 -13.70
C VAL A 267 15.05 11.77 -13.50
N PRO A 268 16.16 12.31 -12.97
CA PRO A 268 17.42 11.60 -12.80
C PRO A 268 17.40 10.63 -11.61
N ALA A 269 16.53 9.61 -11.69
CA ALA A 269 16.34 8.57 -10.68
C ALA A 269 16.45 7.17 -11.31
N PRO A 270 16.74 6.13 -10.52
CA PRO A 270 16.67 4.75 -10.99
C PRO A 270 15.33 4.44 -11.66
N GLN A 271 15.37 3.71 -12.77
CA GLN A 271 14.17 3.34 -13.51
C GLN A 271 13.90 1.84 -13.41
N HIS A 272 12.63 1.48 -13.37
CA HIS A 272 12.15 0.11 -13.42
C HIS A 272 11.02 0.00 -14.44
N ILE A 273 11.25 -0.77 -15.51
CA ILE A 273 10.20 -1.09 -16.47
C ILE A 273 9.40 -2.27 -15.91
N ARG A 274 8.10 -2.08 -15.71
CA ARG A 274 7.21 -3.15 -15.26
C ARG A 274 7.24 -4.28 -16.26
N ARG A 275 7.21 -5.52 -15.78
CA ARG A 275 6.98 -6.66 -16.66
C ARG A 275 5.52 -6.66 -17.08
N ALA A 276 5.24 -6.95 -18.34
CA ALA A 276 3.88 -7.30 -18.72
C ALA A 276 3.44 -8.43 -17.79
N ALA A 277 2.27 -8.32 -17.19
CA ALA A 277 1.64 -9.47 -16.56
C ALA A 277 1.43 -10.47 -17.69
N GLY A 278 2.41 -11.36 -17.91
CA GLY A 278 2.32 -12.40 -18.91
C GLY A 278 1.01 -13.10 -18.60
N GLY A 279 0.06 -13.02 -19.53
CA GLY A 279 -1.17 -13.79 -19.43
C GLY A 279 -0.71 -15.21 -19.18
N GLY A 280 -0.88 -15.68 -17.95
CA GLY A 280 -0.61 -17.05 -17.57
C GLY A 280 -1.62 -17.89 -18.30
N GLY A 281 -1.39 -18.08 -19.60
CA GLY A 281 -1.99 -19.11 -20.40
C GLY A 281 -1.69 -20.37 -19.66
N SER A 282 -2.71 -20.86 -18.96
CA SER A 282 -2.75 -22.19 -18.41
C SER A 282 -2.52 -23.13 -19.59
N ALA A 283 -1.28 -23.55 -19.80
CA ALA A 283 -0.95 -24.65 -20.68
C ALA A 283 -1.39 -25.93 -19.95
N VAL A 284 -2.71 -26.11 -19.87
CA VAL A 284 -3.29 -27.43 -19.63
C VAL A 284 -3.07 -28.20 -20.92
N GLY A 285 -1.97 -28.94 -20.97
CA GLY A 285 -1.90 -30.13 -21.78
C GLY A 285 -3.00 -31.07 -21.29
N GLY A 286 -4.06 -31.21 -22.07
CA GLY A 286 -5.19 -32.09 -21.79
C GLY A 286 -5.71 -32.62 -23.11
N GLY A 287 -5.38 -33.88 -23.39
CA GLY A 287 -5.70 -34.57 -24.62
C GLY A 287 -7.19 -34.61 -24.93
N GLY A 288 -7.48 -34.72 -26.22
CA GLY A 288 -8.82 -34.91 -26.74
C GLY A 288 -9.45 -36.19 -26.19
N GLY A 289 -10.57 -36.02 -25.49
CA GLY A 289 -11.56 -37.04 -25.22
C GLY A 289 -12.94 -36.42 -25.39
N SER A 290 -13.58 -36.73 -26.51
CA SER A 290 -14.99 -36.43 -26.80
C SER A 290 -15.93 -37.09 -25.79
N ALA A 291 -16.93 -36.35 -25.28
CA ALA A 291 -18.36 -36.64 -25.50
C ALA A 291 -19.29 -35.75 -24.65
N VAL A 292 -20.16 -35.03 -25.37
CA VAL A 292 -21.61 -34.81 -25.17
C VAL A 292 -22.19 -34.64 -23.75
N GLY A 293 -22.80 -33.47 -23.51
CA GLY A 293 -23.81 -33.27 -22.46
C GLY A 293 -24.34 -31.84 -22.41
N ARG A 294 -25.40 -31.53 -23.18
CA ARG A 294 -26.19 -30.29 -23.06
C ARG A 294 -27.10 -30.37 -21.82
N GLY A 295 -27.08 -29.35 -20.97
CA GLY A 295 -28.09 -29.10 -19.94
C GLY A 295 -28.32 -27.59 -19.74
N PRO A 296 -29.57 -27.10 -19.73
CA PRO A 296 -29.86 -25.67 -19.58
C PRO A 296 -30.27 -25.28 -18.16
N GLY A 297 -30.02 -24.01 -17.79
CA GLY A 297 -30.89 -23.25 -16.89
C GLY A 297 -30.40 -23.07 -15.45
N GLY A 298 -30.20 -21.81 -15.05
CA GLY A 298 -29.97 -21.44 -13.65
C GLY A 298 -29.53 -19.98 -13.44
N THR A 299 -30.28 -19.00 -13.95
CA THR A 299 -30.11 -17.59 -13.57
C THR A 299 -30.74 -17.34 -12.20
N GLY A 300 -29.98 -17.56 -11.13
CA GLY A 300 -30.34 -17.11 -9.78
C GLY A 300 -29.97 -15.63 -9.57
N PRO A 301 -30.78 -14.85 -8.83
CA PRO A 301 -30.46 -13.45 -8.51
C PRO A 301 -29.19 -13.38 -7.65
N ARG A 302 -28.23 -12.55 -8.09
CA ARG A 302 -27.04 -12.19 -7.31
C ARG A 302 -27.48 -11.52 -6.00
N PRO A 303 -26.96 -11.92 -4.83
CA PRO A 303 -27.22 -11.20 -3.58
C PRO A 303 -26.66 -9.77 -3.69
N VAL A 304 -27.53 -8.79 -3.47
CA VAL A 304 -27.15 -7.38 -3.32
C VAL A 304 -26.50 -7.24 -1.95
N VAL A 305 -25.18 -7.06 -1.93
CA VAL A 305 -24.45 -6.72 -0.70
C VAL A 305 -24.82 -5.27 -0.34
N PRO A 306 -25.30 -4.98 0.89
CA PRO A 306 -25.64 -3.63 1.28
C PRO A 306 -24.40 -2.74 1.21
N ALA A 307 -24.54 -1.56 0.60
CA ALA A 307 -23.48 -0.55 0.54
C ALA A 307 -23.27 0.03 1.95
N THR A 308 -22.22 -0.39 2.64
CA THR A 308 -21.84 0.22 3.93
C THR A 308 -21.38 1.66 3.68
N ALA A 309 -22.03 2.63 4.30
CA ALA A 309 -21.63 4.03 4.21
C ALA A 309 -20.49 4.29 5.19
N LEU A 310 -19.40 4.87 4.71
CA LEU A 310 -18.32 5.31 5.57
C LEU A 310 -18.65 6.74 6.05
N ALA A 311 -18.98 6.92 7.33
CA ALA A 311 -19.10 8.27 7.88
C ALA A 311 -17.78 8.65 8.52
N VAL A 312 -17.20 9.75 8.05
CA VAL A 312 -16.11 10.43 8.72
C VAL A 312 -16.74 11.41 9.72
N THR A 313 -16.57 11.15 11.01
CA THR A 313 -17.03 12.06 12.08
C THR A 313 -16.23 13.37 12.03
N ALA A 314 -16.74 14.42 12.69
CA ALA A 314 -16.05 15.71 12.80
C ALA A 314 -14.67 15.62 13.50
N ALA A 315 -14.41 14.54 14.24
CA ALA A 315 -13.11 14.24 14.85
C ALA A 315 -12.18 13.43 13.92
N GLY A 316 -12.56 13.20 12.66
CA GLY A 316 -11.78 12.39 11.72
C GLY A 316 -11.96 10.87 11.89
N ARG A 317 -12.70 10.40 12.91
CA ARG A 317 -12.98 8.97 13.06
C ARG A 317 -13.86 8.48 11.93
N MET A 318 -13.42 7.44 11.24
CA MET A 318 -14.26 6.71 10.28
C MET A 318 -15.06 5.67 11.04
N ARG A 319 -16.39 5.80 11.02
CA ARG A 319 -17.28 4.70 11.40
C ARG A 319 -17.94 4.15 10.14
N LEU A 320 -17.91 2.84 10.01
CA LEU A 320 -18.83 2.15 9.12
C LEU A 320 -20.23 2.33 9.70
N VAL A 321 -21.06 3.09 9.01
CA VAL A 321 -22.46 3.30 9.39
C VAL A 321 -23.28 2.39 8.51
N ASP A 322 -24.05 1.51 9.15
CA ASP A 322 -25.09 0.78 8.45
C ASP A 322 -26.18 1.78 8.02
N PRO A 323 -26.40 1.99 6.70
CA PRO A 323 -27.41 2.93 6.24
C PRO A 323 -28.83 2.55 6.72
N ALA A 324 -29.08 1.28 7.08
CA ALA A 324 -30.37 0.84 7.59
C ALA A 324 -30.68 1.35 9.02
N ALA A 325 -29.65 1.60 9.83
CA ALA A 325 -29.81 2.04 11.22
C ALA A 325 -30.11 3.55 11.37
N SER A 326 -30.05 4.32 10.27
CA SER A 326 -30.15 5.78 10.27
C SER A 326 -31.53 6.32 9.88
N ARG A 327 -32.55 5.46 9.72
CA ARG A 327 -33.92 5.96 9.47
C ARG A 327 -34.50 6.51 10.78
N PRO A 328 -34.79 7.82 10.87
CA PRO A 328 -35.52 8.33 12.02
C PRO A 328 -36.88 7.64 12.07
N SER A 329 -37.21 7.04 13.21
CA SER A 329 -38.57 6.56 13.48
C SER A 329 -39.49 7.78 13.51
N GLY A 330 -40.24 7.97 12.43
CA GLY A 330 -41.40 8.87 12.38
C GLY A 330 -42.62 8.18 12.96
#